data_AF-A0A9X2BSG0-F1
#
_entry.id   AF-A0A9X2BSG0-F1
#
_cell.length_a   1.000
_cell.length_b   1.000
_cell.length_c   1.000
_cell.angle_alpha   90.00
_cell.angle_beta   90.00
_cell.angle_gamma   90.00
#
_symmetry.space_group_name_H-M   'P 1'
#
loop_
_entity.id
_entity.type
_entity.pdbx_description
1 polymer ?
#
loop_
_entity_poly.entity_id
_entity_poly.type
_entity_poly.pdbx_seq_one_letter_code
_entity_poly.pdbx_strand_id
1 'polypeptide(L)' 'MHQDYEFTDLQGKEPLVQEIRRLEEKIEQSLGEKVNLIAYSEKKEEPDH' A
#
# COMPACT_ATOMS: atom_id res chain seq x y z
N MET A 1 7.05 -15.47 5.18
CA MET A 1 7.43 -14.10 5.62
C MET A 1 6.43 -13.71 6.70
N HIS A 2 6.87 -13.38 7.91
CA HIS A 2 5.98 -12.92 8.98
C HIS A 2 5.35 -11.58 8.57
N GLN A 3 4.03 -11.46 8.79
CA GLN A 3 3.29 -10.23 8.54
C GLN A 3 3.29 -9.47 9.87
N ASP A 4 4.16 -8.47 9.99
CA ASP A 4 4.33 -7.69 11.22
C ASP A 4 3.25 -6.59 11.39
N TYR A 5 2.24 -6.56 10.51
CA TYR A 5 1.16 -5.58 10.57
C TYR A 5 -0.14 -6.09 9.92
N GLU A 6 -1.27 -5.55 10.36
CA GLU A 6 -2.62 -5.84 9.84
C GLU A 6 -3.28 -4.55 9.34
N PHE A 7 -4.00 -4.62 8.22
CA PHE A 7 -4.74 -3.48 7.68
C PHE A 7 -6.09 -3.34 8.38
N THR A 8 -6.19 -2.44 9.36
CA THR A 8 -7.41 -2.22 10.15
C THR A 8 -8.57 -1.66 9.31
N ASP A 9 -8.30 -0.76 8.37
CA ASP A 9 -9.34 -0.10 7.55
C ASP A 9 -9.71 -0.88 6.27
N LEU A 10 -9.05 -2.02 6.01
CA LEU A 10 -9.26 -2.83 4.80
C LEU A 10 -9.93 -4.18 5.10
N GLN A 11 -10.57 -4.33 6.27
CA GLN A 11 -11.31 -5.54 6.61
C GLN A 11 -12.46 -5.76 5.60
N GLY A 12 -12.54 -6.96 5.00
CA GLY A 12 -13.50 -7.26 3.92
C GLY A 12 -13.11 -6.70 2.54
N LYS A 13 -11.88 -6.19 2.38
CA LYS A 13 -11.29 -5.74 1.12
C LYS A 13 -10.07 -6.58 0.76
N GLU A 14 -10.16 -7.90 0.91
CA GLU A 14 -9.08 -8.85 0.65
C GLU A 14 -8.41 -8.67 -0.74
N PRO A 15 -9.15 -8.39 -1.84
CA PRO A 15 -8.51 -8.15 -3.13
C PRO A 15 -7.56 -6.95 -3.12
N LEU A 16 -7.92 -5.88 -2.39
CA LEU A 16 -7.09 -4.69 -2.26
C LEU A 16 -5.84 -4.98 -1.42
N VAL A 17 -5.99 -5.73 -0.33
CA VAL A 17 -4.86 -6.17 0.50
C VAL A 17 -3.88 -7.00 -0.31
N GLN A 18 -4.37 -7.91 -1.17
CA GLN A 18 -3.50 -8.72 -2.04
C GLN A 18 -2.76 -7.85 -3.06
N GLU A 19 -3.42 -6.85 -3.65
CA GLU A 19 -2.75 -5.95 -4.60
C GLU A 19 -1.71 -5.07 -3.91
N ILE A 20 -1.98 -4.57 -2.71
CA ILE A 20 -0.99 -3.83 -1.91
C ILE A 20 0.25 -4.69 -1.68
N ARG A 21 0.08 -5.94 -1.22
CA ARG A 21 1.19 -6.88 -1.02
C ARG A 21 1.99 -7.13 -2.28
N ARG A 22 1.31 -7.30 -3.42
CA ARG A 22 1.96 -7.48 -4.72
C ARG A 22 2.78 -6.26 -5.13
N LEU A 23 2.29 -5.06 -4.84
CA LEU A 23 3.03 -3.82 -5.10
C LEU A 23 4.25 -3.70 -4.18
N GLU A 24 4.11 -4.02 -2.90
CA GLU A 24 5.24 -4.05 -1.95
C GLU A 24 6.34 -4.99 -2.42
N GLU A 25 6.01 -6.21 -2.84
CA GLU A 25 6.98 -7.17 -3.38
C GLU A 25 7.69 -6.64 -4.63
N LYS A 26 6.97 -5.97 -5.54
CA LYS A 26 7.59 -5.38 -6.74
C LYS A 26 8.55 -4.25 -6.38
N ILE A 27 8.20 -3.42 -5.39
CA ILE A 27 9.06 -2.33 -4.92
C ILE A 27 10.31 -2.92 -4.26
N GLU A 28 10.16 -3.93 -3.40
CA GLU A 28 11.28 -4.63 -2.76
C GLU A 28 12.21 -5.29 -3.79
N GLN A 29 11.66 -5.93 -4.83
CA GLN A 29 12.45 -6.50 -5.91
C GLN A 29 13.20 -5.43 -6.73
N SER A 30 12.64 -4.23 -6.85
CA SER A 30 13.20 -3.15 -7.68
C SER A 30 14.24 -2.32 -6.94
N LEU A 31 14.04 -2.06 -5.64
CA LEU A 31 14.90 -1.20 -4.83
C LEU A 31 15.80 -1.99 -3.86
N GLY A 32 15.51 -3.26 -3.61
CA GLY A 32 16.17 -4.08 -2.60
C GLY A 32 15.76 -3.76 -1.16
N GLU A 33 14.75 -2.90 -0.98
CA GLU A 33 14.30 -2.40 0.33
C GLU A 33 12.82 -2.70 0.55
N LYS A 34 12.46 -3.08 1.78
CA LYS A 34 11.08 -3.32 2.17
C LYS A 34 10.30 -2.03 2.35
N VAL A 35 9.04 -2.04 1.92
CA VAL A 35 8.08 -0.98 2.24
C VAL A 35 7.74 -1.06 3.72
N ASN A 36 8.04 0.01 4.46
CA ASN A 36 7.76 0.10 5.90
C ASN A 36 6.67 1.14 6.23
N LEU A 37 6.29 1.98 5.27
CA LEU A 37 5.31 3.05 5.45
C LEU A 37 4.54 3.30 4.15
N ILE A 38 3.22 3.31 4.26
CA ILE A 38 2.32 3.76 3.19
C ILE A 38 1.65 5.04 3.71
N ALA A 39 1.94 6.18 3.09
CA ALA A 39 1.35 7.47 3.45
C ALA A 39 0.22 7.82 2.47
N TYR A 40 -0.92 8.24 3.02
CA TYR A 40 -2.02 8.80 2.23
C TYR A 40 -1.78 10.29 2.04
N SER A 41 -1.70 10.74 0.79
CA SER A 41 -1.79 12.16 0.48
C SER A 41 -3.25 12.56 0.31
N GLU A 42 -3.60 13.73 0.83
CA GLU A 42 -4.85 14.37 0.43
C GLU A 42 -4.77 14.58 -1.09
N LYS A 43 -5.75 14.05 -1.82
CA LYS A 43 -5.95 14.46 -3.21
C LYS A 43 -6.24 15.95 -3.17
N LYS A 44 -5.27 16.76 -3.60
CA LYS A 44 -5.58 18.13 -4.03
C LYS A 44 -6.56 17.97 -5.17
N GLU A 45 -7.84 18.25 -4.92
CA GLU A 45 -8.79 18.53 -6.00
C GLU A 45 -8.14 19.67 -6.80
N GLU A 46 -7.70 19.38 -8.02
CA GLU A 46 -7.35 20.45 -8.94
C GLU A 46 -8.65 21.24 -9.16
N PRO A 47 -8.67 22.57 -8.93
CA PRO A 47 -9.86 23.35 -9.18
C PRO A 47 -10.18 23.26 -10.68
N ASP A 48 -11.36 22.72 -10.99
CA ASP A 48 -11.95 22.75 -12.33
C ASP A 48 -11.99 24.21 -12.78
N HIS A 49 -11.29 24.53 -13.88
CA HIS A 49 -11.03 25.88 -14.37
C HIS A 49 -11.85 26.20 -15.62
#